data_AF-A0AAE4JX53-F1
#
_entry.id   AF-A0AAE4JX53-F1
#
_cell.length_a   1.000
_cell.length_b   1.000
_cell.length_c   1.000
_cell.angle_alpha   90.00
_cell.angle_beta   90.00
_cell.angle_gamma   90.00
#
_symmetry.space_group_name_H-M   'P 1'
#
loop_
_entity.id
_entity.type
_entity.pdbx_description
1 polymer ?
#
loop_
_entity_poly.entity_id
_entity_poly.type
_entity_poly.pdbx_seq_one_letter_code
_entity_poly.pdbx_strand_id
1 'polypeptide(L)'
;MTVAYPKKLLNTYSARDILQQVVLDREIHLITLNRYRYSEQRSCKDLTNLIEQLNGQPPQLIKDLSRHVSDEARHAMWLTDLLVDMGVEVNTPPGVSYIEEFERLLDGHAPGSDEFLINTLAAINVTEKRGCEYFSAHLYALKQAPQTEENQAIAEVIGKILPEEAGHVRWGNRWLAELARKSPEHRQKVELAKRRYGAIEQAAFESGLDITLGAELRRVGNLLDIAETMPMLNRVSYLAERLPQTLLAPDLQFTRMQAAQRAWKRNPQAFMDKFVPMFINGIQGNKPPQAVASAKAE
;
A
#
# COMPACT_ATOMS: atom_id res chain seq x y z
N MET A 1 -23.68 6.33 2.23
CA MET A 1 -22.46 5.78 1.61
C MET A 1 -21.40 5.71 2.69
N THR A 2 -20.95 4.51 3.04
CA THR A 2 -19.89 4.34 4.06
C THR A 2 -18.55 4.48 3.35
N VAL A 3 -17.82 5.55 3.64
CA VAL A 3 -16.45 5.73 3.15
C VAL A 3 -15.59 4.76 3.96
N ALA A 4 -15.06 3.72 3.30
CA ALA A 4 -14.07 2.84 3.92
C ALA A 4 -12.76 3.62 4.02
N TYR A 5 -12.38 3.98 5.24
CA TYR A 5 -11.07 4.55 5.55
C TYR A 5 -10.09 3.40 5.81
N PRO A 6 -8.83 3.53 5.38
CA PRO A 6 -7.81 2.54 5.71
C PRO A 6 -7.63 2.40 7.22
N LYS A 7 -7.39 1.18 7.71
CA LYS A 7 -7.15 0.93 9.14
C LYS A 7 -5.69 1.24 9.48
N LYS A 8 -5.44 1.60 10.74
CA LYS A 8 -4.07 1.84 11.25
C LYS A 8 -3.24 0.55 11.19
N LEU A 9 -1.96 0.66 10.85
CA LEU A 9 -0.99 -0.45 10.93
C LEU A 9 -0.94 -0.95 12.39
N LEU A 10 -1.18 -2.24 12.62
CA LEU A 10 -1.16 -2.87 13.96
C LEU A 10 -2.08 -2.16 14.99
N ASN A 11 -3.13 -1.46 14.54
CA ASN A 11 -3.93 -0.54 15.38
C ASN A 11 -3.12 0.58 16.08
N THR A 12 -1.86 0.83 15.69
CA THR A 12 -0.95 1.74 16.41
C THR A 12 -0.54 2.97 15.61
N TYR A 13 -0.19 2.84 14.32
CA TYR A 13 0.36 3.96 13.53
C TYR A 13 -0.48 4.29 12.29
N SER A 14 -0.75 5.59 12.08
CA SER A 14 -1.35 6.14 10.86
C SER A 14 -0.29 6.56 9.85
N ALA A 15 -0.69 6.81 8.59
CA ALA A 15 0.22 7.35 7.56
C ALA A 15 0.92 8.65 8.02
N ARG A 16 0.23 9.51 8.80
CA ARG A 16 0.82 10.72 9.38
C ARG A 16 1.91 10.41 10.39
N ASP A 17 1.68 9.45 11.28
CA ASP A 17 2.66 9.06 12.31
C ASP A 17 3.92 8.48 11.65
N ILE A 18 3.75 7.66 10.61
CA ILE A 18 4.86 7.10 9.83
C ILE A 18 5.63 8.22 9.14
N LEU A 19 4.95 9.10 8.39
CA LEU A 19 5.65 10.09 7.57
C LEU A 19 6.31 11.20 8.39
N GLN A 20 5.81 11.50 9.59
CA GLN A 20 6.52 12.39 10.53
C GLN A 20 7.89 11.84 10.93
N GLN A 21 8.09 10.53 10.98
CA GLN A 21 9.41 9.94 11.22
C GLN A 21 10.25 9.87 9.94
N VAL A 22 9.61 9.54 8.81
CA VAL A 22 10.29 9.41 7.51
C VAL A 22 10.97 10.71 7.11
N VAL A 23 10.29 11.87 7.21
CA VAL A 23 10.85 13.16 6.77
C VAL A 23 12.05 13.64 7.61
N LEU A 24 12.30 13.01 8.77
CA LEU A 24 13.43 13.35 9.64
C LEU A 24 14.71 12.58 9.31
N ASP A 25 14.60 11.46 8.59
CA ASP A 25 15.75 10.68 8.11
C ASP A 25 15.82 10.75 6.59
N ARG A 26 16.80 11.52 6.08
CA ARG A 26 16.95 11.77 4.64
C ARG A 26 17.06 10.48 3.82
N GLU A 27 17.77 9.45 4.31
CA GLU A 27 17.94 8.20 3.57
C GLU A 27 16.58 7.50 3.38
N ILE A 28 15.81 7.38 4.47
CA ILE A 28 14.48 6.78 4.46
C ILE A 28 13.49 7.63 3.64
N HIS A 29 13.60 8.94 3.73
CA HIS A 29 12.79 9.89 2.98
C HIS A 29 12.97 9.71 1.47
N LEU A 30 14.22 9.67 1.00
CA LEU A 30 14.53 9.48 -0.42
C LEU A 30 14.14 8.09 -0.93
N ILE A 31 14.31 7.05 -0.11
CA ILE A 31 13.79 5.71 -0.44
C ILE A 31 12.27 5.75 -0.62
N THR A 32 11.56 6.45 0.26
CA THR A 32 10.09 6.61 0.17
C THR A 32 9.68 7.32 -1.12
N LEU A 33 10.38 8.38 -1.50
CA LEU A 33 10.11 9.09 -2.76
C LEU A 33 10.38 8.23 -3.99
N ASN A 34 11.48 7.46 -3.99
CA ASN A 34 11.77 6.52 -5.06
C ASN A 34 10.73 5.38 -5.13
N ARG A 35 10.10 5.00 -4.00
CA ARG A 35 8.96 4.10 -4.02
C ARG A 35 7.75 4.72 -4.70
N TYR A 36 7.40 5.97 -4.41
CA TYR A 36 6.31 6.64 -5.14
C TYR A 36 6.59 6.65 -6.64
N ARG A 37 7.80 7.06 -7.05
CA ARG A 37 8.20 7.07 -8.46
C ARG A 37 8.02 5.69 -9.11
N TYR A 38 8.48 4.64 -8.43
CA TYR A 38 8.35 3.27 -8.92
C TYR A 38 6.89 2.81 -8.99
N SER A 39 6.07 3.22 -8.02
CA SER A 39 4.63 2.94 -8.00
C SER A 39 3.92 3.57 -9.20
N GLU A 40 4.12 4.87 -9.48
CA GLU A 40 3.40 5.53 -10.58
C GLU A 40 3.80 4.95 -11.94
N GLN A 41 5.09 4.58 -12.11
CA GLN A 41 5.53 3.86 -13.31
C GLN A 41 4.86 2.50 -13.46
N ARG A 42 4.64 1.80 -12.34
CA ARG A 42 3.95 0.51 -12.36
C ARG A 42 2.47 0.68 -12.66
N SER A 43 1.81 1.68 -12.07
CA SER A 43 0.43 2.08 -12.38
C SER A 43 0.25 2.34 -13.88
N CYS A 44 1.18 3.04 -14.54
CA CYS A 44 1.17 3.24 -16.00
C CYS A 44 1.07 1.91 -16.77
N LYS A 45 1.93 0.96 -16.42
CA LYS A 45 2.00 -0.34 -17.07
C LYS A 45 0.71 -1.13 -16.86
N ASP A 46 0.21 -1.16 -15.63
CA ASP A 46 -0.96 -1.96 -15.27
C ASP A 46 -2.25 -1.39 -15.91
N LEU A 47 -2.40 -0.06 -15.92
CA LEU A 47 -3.50 0.61 -16.61
C LEU A 47 -3.42 0.41 -18.13
N THR A 48 -2.23 0.42 -18.72
CA THR A 48 -2.04 0.13 -20.16
C THR A 48 -2.45 -1.31 -20.48
N ASN A 49 -2.00 -2.29 -19.69
CA ASN A 49 -2.41 -3.68 -19.84
C ASN A 49 -3.94 -3.84 -19.71
N LEU A 50 -4.57 -3.11 -18.79
CA LEU A 50 -6.02 -3.12 -18.64
C LEU A 50 -6.73 -2.60 -19.89
N ILE A 51 -6.25 -1.50 -20.47
CA ILE A 51 -6.81 -0.96 -21.73
C ILE A 51 -6.76 -2.01 -22.84
N GLU A 52 -5.65 -2.74 -22.97
CA GLU A 52 -5.51 -3.82 -23.94
C GLU A 52 -6.49 -4.97 -23.67
N GLN A 53 -6.60 -5.41 -22.42
CA GLN A 53 -7.52 -6.49 -22.01
C GLN A 53 -9.00 -6.14 -22.26
N LEU A 54 -9.36 -4.87 -22.07
CA LEU A 54 -10.70 -4.37 -22.31
C LEU A 54 -11.03 -4.24 -23.81
N ASN A 55 -10.00 -4.27 -24.68
CA ASN A 55 -10.14 -4.29 -26.13
C ASN A 55 -11.16 -3.27 -26.67
N GLY A 56 -11.04 -2.01 -26.22
CA GLY A 56 -11.91 -0.92 -26.67
C GLY A 56 -13.25 -0.79 -25.92
N GLN A 57 -13.55 -1.65 -24.94
CA GLN A 57 -14.88 -1.71 -24.31
C GLN A 57 -14.87 -1.52 -22.78
N PRO A 58 -15.71 -0.63 -22.22
CA PRO A 58 -16.52 0.38 -22.92
C PRO A 58 -15.67 1.59 -23.37
N PRO A 59 -15.98 2.25 -24.50
CA PRO A 59 -15.12 3.30 -25.07
C PRO A 59 -14.83 4.49 -24.13
N GLN A 60 -15.82 4.88 -23.31
CA GLN A 60 -15.64 5.95 -22.35
C GLN A 60 -14.65 5.57 -21.23
N LEU A 61 -14.65 4.31 -20.80
CA LEU A 61 -13.67 3.83 -19.82
C LEU A 61 -12.27 3.82 -20.41
N ILE A 62 -12.10 3.34 -21.65
CA ILE A 62 -10.80 3.35 -22.34
C ILE A 62 -10.24 4.77 -22.43
N LYS A 63 -11.08 5.73 -22.80
CA LYS A 63 -10.70 7.14 -22.87
C LYS A 63 -10.25 7.69 -21.52
N ASP A 64 -10.94 7.33 -20.44
CA ASP A 64 -10.58 7.78 -19.11
C ASP A 64 -9.31 7.10 -18.60
N LEU A 65 -9.16 5.79 -18.80
CA LEU A 65 -7.95 5.04 -18.47
C LEU A 65 -6.73 5.58 -19.22
N SER A 66 -6.89 5.96 -20.49
CA SER A 66 -5.79 6.56 -21.27
C SER A 66 -5.32 7.90 -20.70
N ARG A 67 -6.25 8.69 -20.13
CA ARG A 67 -5.89 9.92 -19.42
C ARG A 67 -5.21 9.62 -18.10
N HIS A 68 -5.71 8.63 -17.37
CA HIS A 68 -5.11 8.16 -16.13
C HIS A 68 -3.66 7.73 -16.36
N VAL A 69 -3.38 6.90 -17.39
CA VAL A 69 -2.00 6.55 -17.81
C VAL A 69 -1.13 7.79 -18.05
N SER A 70 -1.69 8.83 -18.69
CA SER A 70 -0.94 10.07 -18.94
C SER A 70 -0.64 10.85 -17.66
N ASP A 71 -1.52 10.80 -16.66
CA ASP A 71 -1.30 11.41 -15.34
C ASP A 71 -0.21 10.66 -14.58
N GLU A 72 -0.33 9.33 -14.47
CA GLU A 72 0.67 8.47 -13.81
C GLU A 72 2.07 8.64 -14.41
N ALA A 73 2.16 8.70 -15.74
CA ALA A 73 3.44 8.86 -16.44
C ALA A 73 4.09 10.22 -16.09
N ARG A 74 3.26 11.24 -15.93
CA ARG A 74 3.70 12.59 -15.56
C ARG A 74 4.08 12.67 -14.08
N HIS A 75 3.40 11.97 -13.19
CA HIS A 75 3.79 11.87 -11.78
C HIS A 75 5.14 11.18 -11.63
N ALA A 76 5.30 10.03 -12.30
CA ALA A 76 6.55 9.31 -12.39
C ALA A 76 7.69 10.19 -12.91
N MET A 77 7.44 10.98 -13.96
CA MET A 77 8.40 11.93 -14.51
C MET A 77 8.80 12.97 -13.47
N TRP A 78 7.85 13.68 -12.85
CA TRP A 78 8.15 14.70 -11.83
C TRP A 78 8.95 14.16 -10.65
N LEU A 79 8.62 12.95 -10.18
CA LEU A 79 9.36 12.29 -9.10
C LEU A 79 10.76 11.85 -9.56
N THR A 80 10.91 11.42 -10.82
CA THR A 80 12.21 11.08 -11.40
C THR A 80 13.10 12.31 -11.49
N ASP A 81 12.60 13.41 -12.06
CA ASP A 81 13.33 14.67 -12.17
C ASP A 81 13.79 15.16 -10.80
N LEU A 82 12.87 15.19 -9.82
CA LEU A 82 13.18 15.56 -8.44
C LEU A 82 14.32 14.72 -7.85
N LEU A 83 14.25 13.39 -7.97
CA LEU A 83 15.26 12.48 -7.42
C LEU A 83 16.62 12.67 -8.10
N VAL A 84 16.64 12.82 -9.43
CA VAL A 84 17.86 13.03 -10.20
C VAL A 84 18.50 14.38 -9.86
N ASP A 85 17.72 15.44 -9.75
CA ASP A 85 18.20 16.78 -9.39
C ASP A 85 18.80 16.81 -7.97
N MET A 86 18.29 15.97 -7.06
CA MET A 86 18.86 15.77 -5.72
C MET A 86 20.07 14.81 -5.69
N GLY A 87 20.52 14.32 -6.84
CA GLY A 87 21.64 13.38 -6.96
C GLY A 87 21.34 11.97 -6.44
N VAL A 88 20.08 11.55 -6.45
CA VAL A 88 19.64 10.23 -5.94
C VAL A 88 19.61 9.22 -7.08
N GLU A 89 20.11 8.01 -6.82
CA GLU A 89 19.99 6.89 -7.76
C GLU A 89 18.53 6.40 -7.87
N VAL A 90 17.99 6.42 -9.08
CA VAL A 90 16.61 6.00 -9.40
C VAL A 90 16.50 4.51 -9.74
N ASN A 91 17.08 3.66 -8.90
CA ASN A 91 17.01 2.20 -9.02
C ASN A 91 15.65 1.65 -8.55
N THR A 92 15.41 0.35 -8.74
CA THR A 92 14.30 -0.34 -8.06
C THR A 92 14.44 -0.18 -6.54
N PRO A 93 13.41 0.34 -5.84
CA PRO A 93 13.50 0.56 -4.40
C PRO A 93 13.64 -0.79 -3.65
N PRO A 94 14.44 -0.85 -2.56
CA PRO A 94 14.74 -2.09 -1.85
C PRO A 94 13.56 -2.60 -1.00
N GLY A 95 13.56 -3.87 -0.58
CA GLY A 95 12.55 -4.46 0.33
C GLY A 95 11.25 -4.86 -0.34
N VAL A 96 10.30 -5.40 0.44
CA VAL A 96 8.99 -5.88 -0.08
C VAL A 96 8.24 -4.73 -0.76
N SER A 97 7.86 -4.94 -2.02
CA SER A 97 7.04 -3.99 -2.77
C SER A 97 5.58 -4.14 -2.38
N TYR A 98 4.97 -3.05 -1.89
CA TYR A 98 3.53 -2.97 -1.63
C TYR A 98 2.71 -3.43 -2.85
N ILE A 99 3.11 -3.00 -4.05
CA ILE A 99 2.39 -3.33 -5.28
C ILE A 99 2.53 -4.82 -5.62
N GLU A 100 3.71 -5.41 -5.45
CA GLU A 100 3.90 -6.84 -5.73
C GLU A 100 3.09 -7.70 -4.74
N GLU A 101 3.05 -7.32 -3.47
CA GLU A 101 2.22 -8.01 -2.49
C GLU A 101 0.73 -7.82 -2.77
N PHE A 102 0.32 -6.62 -3.20
CA PHE A 102 -1.05 -6.36 -3.62
C PHE A 102 -1.43 -7.26 -4.81
N GLU A 103 -0.61 -7.28 -5.88
CA GLU A 103 -0.77 -8.13 -7.06
C GLU A 103 -0.87 -9.62 -6.70
N ARG A 104 -0.02 -10.11 -5.79
CA ARG A 104 -0.05 -11.49 -5.30
C ARG A 104 -1.38 -11.87 -4.65
N LEU A 105 -2.04 -10.92 -4.01
CA LEU A 105 -3.32 -11.11 -3.32
C LEU A 105 -4.54 -10.96 -4.24
N LEU A 106 -4.37 -10.50 -5.50
CA LEU A 106 -5.46 -10.41 -6.47
C LEU A 106 -5.86 -11.79 -7.01
N ASP A 107 -7.14 -12.00 -7.30
CA ASP A 107 -7.61 -13.15 -8.07
C ASP A 107 -7.49 -12.89 -9.57
N GLY A 108 -7.25 -13.96 -10.34
CA GLY A 108 -7.43 -13.94 -11.79
C GLY A 108 -8.92 -13.89 -12.16
N HIS A 109 -9.32 -12.95 -13.00
CA HIS A 109 -10.68 -12.84 -13.52
C HIS A 109 -10.66 -12.84 -15.04
N ALA A 110 -11.63 -13.51 -15.67
CA ALA A 110 -11.73 -13.56 -17.12
C ALA A 110 -12.05 -12.14 -17.67
N PRO A 111 -11.22 -11.59 -18.58
CA PRO A 111 -11.46 -10.28 -19.17
C PRO A 111 -12.84 -10.18 -19.84
N GLY A 112 -13.42 -8.98 -19.82
CA GLY A 112 -14.65 -8.67 -20.54
C GLY A 112 -15.97 -8.98 -19.81
N SER A 113 -15.92 -9.49 -18.57
CA SER A 113 -17.12 -9.63 -17.72
C SER A 113 -17.38 -8.38 -16.86
N ASP A 114 -18.65 -8.15 -16.48
CA ASP A 114 -18.99 -7.09 -15.49
C ASP A 114 -18.30 -7.36 -14.14
N GLU A 115 -18.09 -8.63 -13.79
CA GLU A 115 -17.35 -9.02 -12.59
C GLU A 115 -15.87 -8.63 -12.69
N PHE A 116 -15.20 -8.92 -13.80
CA PHE A 116 -13.84 -8.45 -14.07
C PHE A 116 -13.74 -6.93 -13.91
N LEU A 117 -14.65 -6.19 -14.57
CA LEU A 117 -14.62 -4.73 -14.53
C LEU A 117 -14.83 -4.17 -13.11
N ILE A 118 -15.81 -4.69 -12.37
CA ILE A 118 -16.08 -4.26 -10.98
C ILE A 118 -14.87 -4.49 -10.09
N ASN A 119 -14.27 -5.67 -10.20
CA ASN A 119 -13.14 -6.07 -9.36
C ASN A 119 -11.89 -5.25 -9.69
N THR A 120 -11.57 -5.07 -10.98
CA THR A 120 -10.43 -4.24 -11.40
C THR A 120 -10.58 -2.78 -10.99
N LEU A 121 -11.75 -2.17 -11.18
CA LEU A 121 -11.99 -0.79 -10.75
C LEU A 121 -11.96 -0.64 -9.23
N ALA A 122 -12.41 -1.66 -8.49
CA ALA A 122 -12.31 -1.67 -7.03
C ALA A 122 -10.86 -1.76 -6.57
N ALA A 123 -10.04 -2.60 -7.22
CA ALA A 123 -8.61 -2.72 -6.97
C ALA A 123 -7.86 -1.39 -7.21
N ILE A 124 -8.05 -0.78 -8.39
CA ILE A 124 -7.47 0.54 -8.71
C ILE A 124 -7.91 1.56 -7.66
N ASN A 125 -9.21 1.71 -7.44
CA ASN A 125 -9.71 2.77 -6.55
C ASN A 125 -9.27 2.63 -5.08
N VAL A 126 -8.86 1.45 -4.59
CA VAL A 126 -8.29 1.33 -3.24
C VAL A 126 -6.80 1.69 -3.20
N THR A 127 -6.03 1.40 -4.25
CA THR A 127 -4.62 1.80 -4.35
C THR A 127 -4.49 3.32 -4.51
N GLU A 128 -5.33 3.93 -5.36
CA GLU A 128 -5.43 5.40 -5.51
C GLU A 128 -5.75 6.09 -4.17
N LYS A 129 -6.65 5.50 -3.38
CA LYS A 129 -7.00 6.05 -2.05
C LYS A 129 -5.81 6.02 -1.10
N ARG A 130 -5.00 4.96 -1.16
CA ARG A 130 -3.78 4.85 -0.35
C ARG A 130 -2.73 5.86 -0.78
N GLY A 131 -2.49 6.01 -2.09
CA GLY A 131 -1.59 7.02 -2.64
C GLY A 131 -1.98 8.43 -2.16
N CYS A 132 -3.24 8.80 -2.36
CA CYS A 132 -3.79 10.07 -1.90
C CYS A 132 -3.64 10.29 -0.37
N GLU A 133 -3.86 9.26 0.45
CA GLU A 133 -3.66 9.34 1.91
C GLU A 133 -2.18 9.62 2.24
N TYR A 134 -1.27 8.89 1.60
CA TYR A 134 0.18 9.01 1.82
C TYR A 134 0.71 10.37 1.39
N PHE A 135 0.37 10.85 0.19
CA PHE A 135 0.76 12.18 -0.27
C PHE A 135 0.25 13.28 0.65
N SER A 136 -1.00 13.18 1.10
CA SER A 136 -1.59 14.12 2.07
C SER A 136 -0.86 14.09 3.42
N ALA A 137 -0.54 12.90 3.93
CA ALA A 137 0.25 12.73 5.15
C ALA A 137 1.67 13.28 4.99
N HIS A 138 2.26 13.17 3.79
CA HIS A 138 3.62 13.60 3.50
C HIS A 138 3.72 15.11 3.50
N LEU A 139 2.79 15.80 2.82
CA LEU A 139 2.68 17.25 2.88
C LEU A 139 2.44 17.74 4.31
N TYR A 140 1.64 17.02 5.09
CA TYR A 140 1.43 17.35 6.50
C TYR A 140 2.72 17.24 7.33
N ALA A 141 3.52 16.19 7.11
CA ALA A 141 4.81 16.00 7.78
C ALA A 141 5.84 17.07 7.34
N LEU A 142 5.93 17.36 6.04
CA LEU A 142 6.86 18.36 5.49
C LEU A 142 6.59 19.77 6.01
N LYS A 143 5.33 20.12 6.28
CA LYS A 143 4.97 21.41 6.91
C LYS A 143 5.52 21.58 8.34
N GLN A 144 5.79 20.47 9.02
CA GLN A 144 6.31 20.45 10.40
C GLN A 144 7.82 20.23 10.45
N ALA A 145 8.41 19.71 9.37
CA ALA A 145 9.84 19.51 9.24
C ALA A 145 10.58 20.84 8.99
N PRO A 146 11.92 20.88 9.18
CA PRO A 146 12.73 22.03 8.77
C PRO A 146 12.49 22.37 7.29
N GLN A 147 12.30 23.65 7.00
CA GLN A 147 12.01 24.17 5.65
C GLN A 147 13.30 24.35 4.84
N THR A 148 14.00 23.24 4.59
CA THR A 148 15.15 23.21 3.68
C THR A 148 14.70 23.30 2.22
N GLU A 149 15.60 23.70 1.32
CA GLU A 149 15.32 23.72 -0.14
C GLU A 149 14.87 22.34 -0.63
N GLU A 150 15.51 21.26 -0.14
CA GLU A 150 15.16 19.87 -0.44
C GLU A 150 13.69 19.57 -0.05
N ASN A 151 13.30 19.88 1.19
CA ASN A 151 11.94 19.61 1.67
C ASN A 151 10.89 20.47 0.95
N GLN A 152 11.24 21.70 0.56
CA GLN A 152 10.36 22.57 -0.22
C GLN A 152 10.14 22.02 -1.63
N ALA A 153 11.20 21.58 -2.31
CA ALA A 153 11.11 20.95 -3.64
C ALA A 153 10.26 19.67 -3.61
N ILE A 154 10.45 18.82 -2.59
CA ILE A 154 9.64 17.62 -2.38
C ILE A 154 8.16 17.99 -2.17
N ALA A 155 7.89 18.97 -1.31
CA ALA A 155 6.52 19.41 -1.04
C ALA A 155 5.84 19.99 -2.29
N GLU A 156 6.59 20.71 -3.14
CA GLU A 156 6.08 21.24 -4.39
C GLU A 156 5.66 20.12 -5.35
N VAL A 157 6.51 19.10 -5.54
CA VAL A 157 6.22 17.98 -6.44
C VAL A 157 5.03 17.16 -5.93
N ILE A 158 5.01 16.80 -4.64
CA ILE A 158 3.86 16.08 -4.06
C ILE A 158 2.59 16.94 -4.14
N GLY A 159 2.70 18.26 -3.99
CA GLY A 159 1.60 19.20 -4.13
C GLY A 159 1.00 19.26 -5.54
N LYS A 160 1.79 18.97 -6.58
CA LYS A 160 1.31 18.84 -7.98
C LYS A 160 0.57 17.52 -8.21
N ILE A 161 1.03 16.43 -7.59
CA ILE A 161 0.48 15.07 -7.76
C ILE A 161 -0.86 14.91 -7.03
N LEU A 162 -0.93 15.31 -5.76
CA LEU A 162 -2.09 15.05 -4.88
C LEU A 162 -3.48 15.45 -5.46
N PRO A 163 -3.65 16.60 -6.13
CA PRO A 163 -4.94 16.95 -6.72
C PRO A 163 -5.41 15.97 -7.82
N GLU A 164 -4.46 15.37 -8.55
CA GLU A 164 -4.71 14.45 -9.66
C GLU A 164 -5.10 13.07 -9.12
N GLU A 165 -4.37 12.56 -8.13
CA GLU A 165 -4.71 11.38 -7.33
C GLU A 165 -6.12 11.45 -6.75
N ALA A 166 -6.45 12.60 -6.13
CA ALA A 166 -7.80 12.82 -5.62
C ALA A 166 -8.85 12.80 -6.77
N GLY A 167 -8.46 13.19 -7.98
CA GLY A 167 -9.24 13.06 -9.20
C GLY A 167 -9.47 11.60 -9.60
N HIS A 168 -8.44 10.77 -9.58
CA HIS A 168 -8.49 9.35 -9.87
C HIS A 168 -9.40 8.61 -8.88
N VAL A 169 -9.29 8.89 -7.58
CA VAL A 169 -10.20 8.36 -6.55
C VAL A 169 -11.66 8.74 -6.83
N ARG A 170 -11.94 10.01 -7.18
CA ARG A 170 -13.31 10.44 -7.51
C ARG A 170 -13.83 9.74 -8.76
N TRP A 171 -12.97 9.57 -9.75
CA TRP A 171 -13.27 8.86 -10.99
C TRP A 171 -13.62 7.39 -10.74
N GLY A 172 -12.79 6.65 -9.99
CA GLY A 172 -13.02 5.25 -9.67
C GLY A 172 -14.32 5.05 -8.87
N ASN A 173 -14.58 5.90 -7.87
CA ASN A 173 -15.83 5.86 -7.12
C ASN A 173 -17.07 6.11 -8.02
N ARG A 174 -16.98 7.01 -9.00
CA ARG A 174 -18.07 7.29 -9.95
C ARG A 174 -18.36 6.08 -10.85
N TRP A 175 -17.34 5.45 -11.43
CA TRP A 175 -17.51 4.25 -12.25
C TRP A 175 -18.10 3.08 -11.46
N LEU A 176 -17.62 2.84 -10.24
CA LEU A 176 -18.20 1.82 -9.35
C LEU A 176 -19.65 2.14 -8.99
N ALA A 177 -20.01 3.41 -8.79
CA ALA A 177 -21.38 3.83 -8.53
C ALA A 177 -22.30 3.69 -9.76
N GLU A 178 -21.78 3.89 -10.96
CA GLU A 178 -22.48 3.62 -12.22
C GLU A 178 -22.78 2.12 -12.38
N LEU A 179 -21.79 1.27 -12.16
CA LEU A 179 -21.97 -0.19 -12.18
C LEU A 179 -22.99 -0.64 -11.13
N ALA A 180 -22.89 -0.13 -9.90
CA ALA A 180 -23.82 -0.45 -8.82
C ALA A 180 -25.28 -0.02 -9.08
N ARG A 181 -25.51 0.91 -10.02
CA ARG A 181 -26.85 1.35 -10.41
C ARG A 181 -27.51 0.45 -11.46
N LYS A 182 -26.76 -0.42 -12.15
CA LYS A 182 -27.29 -1.32 -13.19
C LYS A 182 -28.37 -2.27 -12.67
N SER A 183 -28.16 -2.90 -11.51
CA SER A 183 -29.13 -3.79 -10.87
C SER A 183 -28.84 -3.99 -9.38
N PRO A 184 -29.79 -4.54 -8.58
CA PRO A 184 -29.52 -4.94 -7.19
C PRO A 184 -28.36 -5.93 -7.05
N GLU A 185 -28.21 -6.84 -8.01
CA GLU A 185 -27.09 -7.79 -8.06
C GLU A 185 -25.75 -7.06 -8.26
N HIS A 186 -25.65 -6.13 -9.21
CA HIS A 186 -24.44 -5.33 -9.41
C HIS A 186 -24.07 -4.52 -8.18
N ARG A 187 -25.06 -3.96 -7.49
CA ARG A 187 -24.84 -3.25 -6.22
C ARG A 187 -24.16 -4.14 -5.20
N GLN A 188 -24.65 -5.37 -5.03
CA GLN A 188 -24.05 -6.34 -4.11
C GLN A 188 -22.62 -6.71 -4.54
N LYS A 189 -22.39 -6.95 -5.84
CA LYS A 189 -21.04 -7.23 -6.37
C LYS A 189 -20.07 -6.09 -6.11
N VAL A 190 -20.47 -4.84 -6.37
CA VAL A 190 -19.63 -3.65 -6.10
C VAL A 190 -19.32 -3.51 -4.61
N GLU A 191 -20.31 -3.68 -3.73
CA GLU A 191 -20.08 -3.56 -2.28
C GLU A 191 -19.24 -4.73 -1.72
N LEU A 192 -19.33 -5.92 -2.32
CA LEU A 192 -18.45 -7.03 -2.00
C LEU A 192 -17.01 -6.75 -2.47
N ALA A 193 -16.83 -6.32 -3.71
CA ALA A 193 -15.54 -5.97 -4.27
C ALA A 193 -14.85 -4.86 -3.46
N LYS A 194 -15.55 -3.77 -3.11
CA LYS A 194 -14.99 -2.71 -2.25
C LYS A 194 -14.48 -3.24 -0.91
N ARG A 195 -15.24 -4.12 -0.25
CA ARG A 195 -14.82 -4.72 1.03
C ARG A 195 -13.61 -5.62 0.86
N ARG A 196 -13.65 -6.48 -0.15
CA ARG A 196 -12.59 -7.40 -0.49
C ARG A 196 -11.28 -6.69 -0.82
N TYR A 197 -11.30 -5.76 -1.77
CA TYR A 197 -10.10 -5.03 -2.17
C TYR A 197 -9.62 -4.07 -1.09
N GLY A 198 -10.51 -3.53 -0.26
CA GLY A 198 -10.10 -2.82 0.95
C GLY A 198 -9.31 -3.69 1.93
N ALA A 199 -9.70 -4.96 2.11
CA ALA A 199 -8.96 -5.91 2.93
C ALA A 199 -7.63 -6.32 2.29
N ILE A 200 -7.60 -6.56 0.97
CA ILE A 200 -6.38 -6.87 0.23
C ILE A 200 -5.38 -5.70 0.30
N GLU A 201 -5.86 -4.48 0.08
CA GLU A 201 -5.06 -3.26 0.17
C GLU A 201 -4.42 -3.13 1.56
N GLN A 202 -5.23 -3.27 2.61
CA GLN A 202 -4.74 -3.21 3.98
C GLN A 202 -3.71 -4.31 4.25
N ALA A 203 -3.94 -5.55 3.81
CA ALA A 203 -3.01 -6.65 4.00
C ALA A 203 -1.66 -6.43 3.29
N ALA A 204 -1.69 -5.91 2.06
CA ALA A 204 -0.49 -5.57 1.31
C ALA A 204 0.28 -4.42 1.97
N PHE A 205 -0.43 -3.39 2.42
CA PHE A 205 0.11 -2.27 3.14
C PHE A 205 0.84 -2.69 4.42
N GLU A 206 0.20 -3.52 5.24
CA GLU A 206 0.79 -4.02 6.49
C GLU A 206 2.00 -4.90 6.23
N SER A 207 1.96 -5.73 5.18
CA SER A 207 3.06 -6.62 4.81
C SER A 207 4.32 -5.88 4.36
N GLY A 208 4.17 -4.71 3.74
CA GLY A 208 5.29 -3.85 3.36
C GLY A 208 5.95 -3.14 4.55
N LEU A 209 5.26 -3.03 5.68
CA LEU A 209 5.73 -2.34 6.89
C LEU A 209 6.19 -3.31 7.99
N ASP A 210 5.70 -4.55 7.96
CA ASP A 210 5.95 -5.54 9.00
C ASP A 210 7.08 -6.52 8.64
N ILE A 211 8.28 -6.21 9.13
CA ILE A 211 9.47 -7.08 9.04
C ILE A 211 9.74 -7.86 10.34
N THR A 212 8.87 -7.73 11.35
CA THR A 212 9.10 -8.25 12.71
C THR A 212 8.81 -9.75 12.82
N LEU A 213 9.29 -10.43 13.88
CA LEU A 213 8.89 -11.83 14.14
C LEU A 213 7.37 -11.91 14.39
N GLY A 214 6.74 -12.94 13.82
CA GLY A 214 5.27 -13.09 13.84
C GLY A 214 4.54 -12.39 12.70
N ALA A 215 5.26 -11.69 11.80
CA ALA A 215 4.72 -11.15 10.57
C ALA A 215 4.09 -12.24 9.69
N GLU A 216 4.66 -13.45 9.70
CA GLU A 216 4.12 -14.62 9.00
C GLU A 216 2.72 -15.00 9.53
N LEU A 217 2.53 -15.02 10.85
CA LEU A 217 1.23 -15.32 11.48
C LEU A 217 0.19 -14.22 11.21
N ARG A 218 0.62 -12.94 11.23
CA ARG A 218 -0.27 -11.82 10.89
C ARG A 218 -0.65 -11.83 9.41
N ARG A 219 0.28 -12.16 8.51
CA ARG A 219 -0.02 -12.35 7.07
C ARG A 219 -1.01 -13.51 6.85
N VAL A 220 -0.91 -14.59 7.61
CA VAL A 220 -1.93 -15.67 7.60
C VAL A 220 -3.28 -15.15 8.10
N GLY A 221 -3.31 -14.36 9.17
CA GLY A 221 -4.52 -13.67 9.65
C GLY A 221 -5.16 -12.81 8.55
N ASN A 222 -4.34 -12.01 7.86
CA ASN A 222 -4.79 -11.16 6.75
C ASN A 222 -5.35 -11.99 5.58
N LEU A 223 -4.76 -13.15 5.27
CA LEU A 223 -5.35 -14.07 4.27
C LEU A 223 -6.73 -14.55 4.69
N LEU A 224 -6.94 -14.87 5.98
CA LEU A 224 -8.24 -15.30 6.50
C LEU A 224 -9.26 -14.17 6.41
N ASP A 225 -8.90 -12.95 6.82
CA ASP A 225 -9.76 -11.76 6.74
C ASP A 225 -10.20 -11.49 5.29
N ILE A 226 -9.28 -11.62 4.33
CA ILE A 226 -9.60 -11.49 2.90
C ILE A 226 -10.54 -12.64 2.46
N ALA A 227 -10.25 -13.87 2.84
CA ALA A 227 -11.06 -15.05 2.54
C ALA A 227 -12.50 -14.94 3.08
N GLU A 228 -12.68 -14.26 4.22
CA GLU A 228 -14.00 -14.02 4.80
C GLU A 228 -14.88 -13.12 3.93
N THR A 229 -14.29 -12.28 3.10
CA THR A 229 -15.02 -11.45 2.13
C THR A 229 -15.49 -12.20 0.88
N MET A 230 -15.20 -13.50 0.76
CA MET A 230 -15.51 -14.31 -0.42
C MET A 230 -16.60 -15.36 -0.17
N PRO A 231 -17.31 -15.81 -1.23
CA PRO A 231 -18.12 -17.03 -1.17
C PRO A 231 -17.30 -18.26 -0.74
N MET A 232 -17.93 -19.21 -0.06
CA MET A 232 -17.28 -20.40 0.54
C MET A 232 -16.36 -21.18 -0.42
N LEU A 233 -16.79 -21.40 -1.67
CA LEU A 233 -15.99 -22.17 -2.64
C LEU A 233 -14.73 -21.39 -3.10
N ASN A 234 -14.84 -20.06 -3.24
CA ASN A 234 -13.71 -19.21 -3.60
C ASN A 234 -12.72 -19.07 -2.44
N ARG A 235 -13.21 -19.14 -1.19
CA ARG A 235 -12.36 -19.12 0.01
C ARG A 235 -11.36 -20.26 0.03
N VAL A 236 -11.80 -21.48 -0.25
CA VAL A 236 -10.94 -22.68 -0.20
C VAL A 236 -9.84 -22.60 -1.25
N SER A 237 -10.19 -22.27 -2.50
CA SER A 237 -9.22 -22.12 -3.58
C SER A 237 -8.25 -20.97 -3.33
N TYR A 238 -8.75 -19.81 -2.88
CA TYR A 238 -7.93 -18.65 -2.54
C TYR A 238 -6.86 -18.98 -1.49
N LEU A 239 -7.24 -19.66 -0.40
CA LEU A 239 -6.33 -20.07 0.66
C LEU A 239 -5.35 -21.15 0.18
N ALA A 240 -5.82 -22.16 -0.55
CA ALA A 240 -4.95 -23.23 -1.06
C ALA A 240 -3.82 -22.69 -1.95
N GLU A 241 -4.12 -21.67 -2.76
CA GLU A 241 -3.14 -21.05 -3.65
C GLU A 241 -2.12 -20.17 -2.90
N ARG A 242 -2.58 -19.37 -1.93
CA ARG A 242 -1.75 -18.31 -1.31
C ARG A 242 -1.10 -18.70 0.02
N LEU A 243 -1.69 -19.64 0.76
CA LEU A 243 -1.19 -20.04 2.07
C LEU A 243 0.24 -20.62 2.02
N PRO A 244 0.62 -21.49 1.06
CA PRO A 244 1.99 -22.00 0.98
C PRO A 244 3.03 -20.89 0.81
N GLN A 245 2.75 -19.92 -0.08
CA GLN A 245 3.64 -18.79 -0.33
C GLN A 245 3.74 -17.88 0.90
N THR A 246 2.62 -17.65 1.60
CA THR A 246 2.58 -16.81 2.80
C THR A 246 3.27 -17.46 4.01
N LEU A 247 3.23 -18.78 4.14
CA LEU A 247 3.94 -19.51 5.21
C LEU A 247 5.45 -19.58 4.97
N LEU A 248 5.88 -19.76 3.72
CA LEU A 248 7.30 -19.84 3.37
C LEU A 248 7.98 -18.46 3.33
N ALA A 249 7.25 -17.43 2.90
CA ALA A 249 7.63 -16.01 2.87
C ALA A 249 9.12 -15.72 2.55
N PRO A 250 9.68 -16.25 1.45
CA PRO A 250 11.11 -16.11 1.13
C PRO A 250 11.55 -14.64 1.03
N ASP A 251 10.70 -13.76 0.48
CA ASP A 251 10.99 -12.33 0.35
C ASP A 251 11.07 -11.60 1.70
N LEU A 252 10.31 -12.07 2.70
CA LEU A 252 10.39 -11.54 4.06
C LEU A 252 11.72 -11.92 4.73
N GLN A 253 12.18 -13.16 4.53
CA GLN A 253 13.48 -13.59 5.03
C GLN A 253 14.61 -12.79 4.37
N PHE A 254 14.53 -12.59 3.06
CA PHE A 254 15.49 -11.77 2.32
C PHE A 254 15.50 -10.31 2.79
N THR A 255 14.32 -9.72 2.96
CA THR A 255 14.17 -8.34 3.45
C THR A 255 14.73 -8.17 4.87
N ARG A 256 14.48 -9.13 5.78
CA ARG A 256 15.07 -9.13 7.12
C ARG A 256 16.60 -9.18 7.08
N MET A 257 17.18 -10.04 6.24
CA MET A 257 18.63 -10.12 6.07
C MET A 257 19.21 -8.80 5.54
N GLN A 258 18.59 -8.17 4.55
CA GLN A 258 19.03 -6.89 4.02
C GLN A 258 18.93 -5.76 5.06
N ALA A 259 17.80 -5.68 5.78
CA ALA A 259 17.60 -4.72 6.85
C ALA A 259 18.66 -4.90 7.96
N ALA A 260 18.95 -6.15 8.35
CA ALA A 260 19.97 -6.47 9.32
C ALA A 260 21.38 -6.08 8.84
N GLN A 261 21.72 -6.38 7.60
CA GLN A 261 23.00 -6.00 6.99
C GLN A 261 23.20 -4.48 6.93
N ARG A 262 22.15 -3.72 6.56
CA ARG A 262 22.22 -2.25 6.51
C ARG A 262 22.35 -1.64 7.91
N ALA A 263 21.54 -2.11 8.86
CA ALA A 263 21.60 -1.63 10.23
C ALA A 263 22.97 -1.92 10.88
N TRP A 264 23.53 -3.11 10.63
CA TRP A 264 24.89 -3.47 11.04
C TRP A 264 25.94 -2.55 10.42
N LYS A 265 25.89 -2.31 9.10
CA LYS A 265 26.83 -1.43 8.41
C LYS A 265 26.76 0.03 8.88
N ARG A 266 25.57 0.52 9.25
CA ARG A 266 25.35 1.91 9.65
C ARG A 266 25.74 2.18 11.11
N ASN A 267 25.35 1.30 12.04
CA ASN A 267 25.71 1.43 13.45
C ASN A 267 25.62 0.06 14.16
N PRO A 268 26.73 -0.71 14.23
CA PRO A 268 26.75 -2.05 14.81
C PRO A 268 26.29 -2.09 16.28
N GLN A 269 26.59 -1.05 17.05
CA GLN A 269 26.23 -0.97 18.46
C GLN A 269 24.71 -0.79 18.62
N ALA A 270 24.11 0.15 17.89
CA ALA A 270 22.65 0.36 17.90
C ALA A 270 21.88 -0.86 17.35
N PHE A 271 22.46 -1.63 16.44
CA PHE A 271 21.90 -2.89 15.96
C PHE A 271 21.79 -3.93 17.09
N MET A 272 22.85 -4.12 17.88
CA MET A 272 22.85 -5.03 19.03
C MET A 272 21.85 -4.58 20.11
N ASP A 273 21.72 -3.28 20.33
CA ASP A 273 20.91 -2.74 21.42
C ASP A 273 19.42 -2.60 21.10
N LYS A 274 19.03 -2.46 19.82
CA LYS A 274 17.63 -2.21 19.41
C LYS A 274 17.05 -3.29 18.49
N PHE A 275 17.84 -3.80 17.56
CA PHE A 275 17.37 -4.74 16.54
C PHE A 275 17.28 -6.16 17.12
N VAL A 276 18.33 -6.63 17.80
CA VAL A 276 18.34 -7.97 18.43
C VAL A 276 17.19 -8.13 19.45
N PRO A 277 16.90 -7.16 20.36
CA PRO A 277 15.74 -7.26 21.24
C PRO A 277 14.40 -7.18 20.53
N MET A 278 14.25 -6.43 19.44
CA MET A 278 12.99 -6.38 18.67
C MET A 278 12.71 -7.72 17.97
N PHE A 279 13.76 -8.44 17.57
CA PHE A 279 13.67 -9.81 17.07
C PHE A 279 13.32 -10.79 18.20
N ILE A 280 13.99 -10.72 19.35
CA ILE A 280 13.76 -11.67 20.45
C ILE A 280 12.42 -11.41 21.19
N ASN A 281 12.05 -10.15 21.42
CA ASN A 281 10.83 -9.77 22.15
C ASN A 281 9.53 -9.95 21.34
N GLY A 282 9.62 -10.08 20.00
CA GLY A 282 8.49 -10.51 19.17
C GLY A 282 7.95 -11.89 19.55
N ILE A 283 8.73 -12.70 20.30
CA ILE A 283 8.34 -14.01 20.84
C ILE A 283 7.43 -13.89 22.07
N GLN A 284 7.42 -12.74 22.79
CA GLN A 284 6.72 -12.59 24.07
C GLN A 284 5.38 -11.82 24.00
N GLY A 285 4.93 -11.43 22.81
CA GLY A 285 3.71 -10.65 22.60
C GLY A 285 2.41 -11.45 22.72
N ASN A 286 2.09 -12.00 23.90
CA ASN A 286 0.73 -12.43 24.27
C ASN A 286 0.53 -12.46 25.80
N LYS A 287 0.94 -11.40 26.50
CA LYS A 287 0.43 -11.14 27.85
C LYS A 287 -0.26 -9.77 27.87
N PRO A 288 -1.54 -9.70 28.30
CA PRO A 288 -2.18 -8.43 28.55
C PRO A 288 -1.39 -7.67 29.63
N PRO A 289 -1.41 -6.32 29.61
CA PRO A 289 -0.74 -5.53 30.63
C PRO A 289 -1.26 -5.95 32.01
N GLN A 290 -0.36 -6.41 32.89
CA GLN A 290 -0.67 -6.51 34.30
C GLN A 290 -0.96 -5.10 34.80
N ALA A 291 -2.17 -4.89 35.31
CA ALA A 291 -2.53 -3.68 36.01
C ALA A 291 -1.52 -3.46 37.14
N VAL A 292 -0.83 -2.32 37.09
CA VAL A 292 -0.01 -1.86 38.21
C VAL A 292 -0.98 -1.58 39.36
N ALA A 293 -1.00 -2.48 40.34
CA ALA A 293 -1.67 -2.25 41.60
C ALA A 293 -1.00 -1.03 42.26
N SER A 294 -1.73 0.08 42.32
CA SER A 294 -1.37 1.23 43.14
C SER A 294 -1.35 0.79 44.59
N ALA A 295 -0.15 0.61 45.15
CA ALA A 295 0.04 0.50 46.58
C ALA A 295 -0.35 1.84 47.22
N LYS A 296 -1.41 1.83 48.04
CA LYS A 296 -1.67 2.84 49.05
C LYS A 296 -0.80 2.56 50.28
N ALA A 297 0.01 3.54 50.66
CA ALA A 297 0.49 3.85 52.00
C ALA A 297 1.08 5.27 51.85
N GLU A 298 0.67 6.31 52.58
CA GLU A 298 0.11 6.44 53.93
C GLU A 298 -1.13 7.35 53.95
#